data_AF-A0A1J8PA85-F1
#
_entry.id   AF-A0A1J8PA85-F1
#
_cell.length_a   1.000
_cell.length_b   1.000
_cell.length_c   1.000
_cell.angle_alpha   90.00
_cell.angle_beta   90.00
_cell.angle_gamma   90.00
#
_symmetry.space_group_name_H-M   'P 1'
#
loop_
_entity.id
_entity.type
_entity.pdbx_description
1 polymer ?
#
loop_
_entity_poly.entity_id
_entity_poly.type
_entity_poly.pdbx_seq_one_letter_code
_entity_poly.pdbx_strand_id
1 'polypeptide(L)'
;MKPRIPLVKFAAISACALLLTACASSQMPISSANDDVDAAPPPPTVATNGSSEEQAASCDLDAIQSAIGEPFDEANVSQIQSDSGARQVRVLRPGDMATMDHRPDRLNIHLDDQDRIEALRCG
;
A
#
# COMPACT_ATOMS: atom_id res chain seq x y z
N MET A 1 -18.82 -21.15 58.11
CA MET A 1 -18.29 -20.60 56.84
C MET A 1 -19.29 -19.61 56.27
N LYS A 2 -18.92 -18.32 56.16
CA LYS A 2 -19.65 -17.24 55.47
C LYS A 2 -18.57 -16.31 54.89
N PRO A 3 -18.42 -16.18 53.57
CA PRO A 3 -17.40 -15.30 53.00
C PRO A 3 -17.84 -13.84 53.05
N ARG A 4 -16.96 -12.98 53.59
CA ARG A 4 -17.08 -11.52 53.60
C ARG A 4 -16.53 -10.96 52.29
N ILE A 5 -17.36 -10.33 51.49
CA ILE A 5 -16.96 -9.68 50.23
C ILE A 5 -16.67 -8.19 50.53
N PRO A 6 -15.47 -7.67 50.20
CA PRO A 6 -15.06 -6.34 50.62
C PRO A 6 -15.70 -5.21 49.79
N LEU A 7 -16.11 -4.18 50.52
CA LEU A 7 -16.76 -2.91 50.16
C LEU A 7 -15.87 -1.95 49.33
N VAL A 8 -14.99 -2.47 48.47
CA VAL A 8 -14.01 -1.67 47.72
C VAL A 8 -14.39 -1.52 46.24
N LYS A 9 -15.34 -2.32 45.75
CA LYS A 9 -15.73 -2.35 44.33
C LYS A 9 -16.73 -1.27 43.89
N PHE A 10 -17.26 -0.45 44.79
CA PHE A 10 -18.32 0.53 44.47
C PHE A 10 -17.84 1.97 44.26
N ALA A 11 -16.56 2.27 44.46
CA ALA A 11 -16.06 3.66 44.40
C ALA A 11 -15.34 4.03 43.08
N ALA A 12 -15.12 3.09 42.17
CA ALA A 12 -14.32 3.33 40.95
C ALA A 12 -15.15 3.64 39.69
N ILE A 13 -16.43 4.04 39.83
CA ILE A 13 -17.34 4.31 38.71
C ILE A 13 -17.56 5.82 38.45
N SER A 14 -17.02 6.72 39.28
CA SER A 14 -17.48 8.13 39.31
C SER A 14 -16.43 9.23 38.99
N ALA A 15 -15.31 8.94 38.32
CA ALA A 15 -14.24 9.94 38.14
C ALA A 15 -13.69 10.10 36.71
N CYS A 16 -14.44 9.71 35.67
CA CYS A 16 -14.00 9.82 34.27
C CYS A 16 -14.84 10.82 33.42
N ALA A 17 -15.51 11.79 34.05
CA ALA A 17 -16.54 12.61 33.39
C ALA A 17 -16.27 14.14 33.40
N LEU A 18 -15.02 14.61 33.52
CA LEU A 18 -14.76 16.07 33.69
C LEU A 18 -13.56 16.64 32.89
N LEU A 19 -13.22 16.11 31.72
CA LEU A 19 -12.09 16.65 30.91
C LEU A 19 -12.42 16.84 29.42
N LEU A 20 -13.55 17.48 29.06
CA LEU A 20 -13.89 17.81 27.66
C LEU A 20 -14.34 19.27 27.46
N THR A 21 -13.65 20.24 28.04
CA THR A 21 -13.99 21.67 27.87
C THR A 21 -12.75 22.54 27.69
N ALA A 22 -12.17 22.58 26.48
CA ALA A 22 -11.12 23.55 26.16
C ALA A 22 -10.85 23.87 24.67
N CYS A 23 -11.75 23.60 23.72
CA CYS A 23 -11.50 23.91 22.29
C CYS A 23 -12.43 24.98 21.70
N ALA A 24 -12.98 25.89 22.52
CA ALA A 24 -13.96 26.88 22.07
C ALA A 24 -13.42 28.32 22.19
N SER A 25 -12.31 28.66 21.52
CA SER A 25 -11.96 30.06 21.23
C SER A 25 -10.66 30.19 20.41
N SER A 26 -10.75 29.96 19.11
CA SER A 26 -9.77 30.46 18.13
C SER A 26 -10.51 31.00 16.90
N GLN A 27 -11.30 32.07 17.11
CA GLN A 27 -11.89 32.82 16.01
C GLN A 27 -10.79 33.69 15.38
N MET A 28 -10.17 33.17 14.33
CA MET A 28 -9.30 33.95 13.45
C MET A 28 -10.18 34.93 12.64
N PRO A 29 -9.75 36.20 12.45
CA PRO A 29 -10.38 37.07 11.47
C PRO A 29 -10.10 36.51 10.07
N ILE A 30 -11.14 36.07 9.39
CA ILE A 30 -11.13 35.84 7.95
C ILE A 30 -11.03 37.22 7.30
N SER A 31 -9.81 37.61 6.93
CA SER A 31 -9.62 38.72 6.00
C SER A 31 -10.42 38.42 4.74
N SER A 32 -11.31 39.33 4.35
CA SER A 32 -12.01 39.26 3.07
C SER A 32 -10.97 39.06 1.96
N ALA A 33 -11.05 37.92 1.29
CA ALA A 33 -10.32 37.70 0.06
C ALA A 33 -10.82 38.76 -0.94
N ASN A 34 -9.93 39.66 -1.34
CA ASN A 34 -10.19 40.51 -2.49
C ASN A 34 -10.35 39.59 -3.72
N ASP A 35 -11.41 39.81 -4.50
CA ASP A 35 -11.78 39.07 -5.71
C ASP A 35 -10.85 39.33 -6.90
N ASP A 36 -9.54 39.18 -6.71
CA ASP A 36 -8.53 39.22 -7.78
C ASP A 36 -7.64 37.98 -7.69
N VAL A 37 -8.26 36.80 -7.82
CA VAL A 37 -7.54 35.55 -8.06
C VAL A 37 -7.49 35.28 -9.55
N ASP A 38 -6.32 35.54 -10.13
CA ASP A 38 -5.92 35.05 -11.44
C ASP A 38 -6.27 33.56 -11.54
N ALA A 39 -7.18 33.22 -12.46
CA ALA A 39 -7.72 31.88 -12.57
C ALA A 39 -6.59 30.89 -12.90
N ALA A 40 -6.47 29.83 -12.12
CA ALA A 40 -5.48 28.78 -12.39
C ALA A 40 -5.67 28.28 -13.84
N PRO A 41 -4.59 28.16 -14.62
CA PRO A 41 -4.69 27.63 -15.97
C PRO A 41 -5.32 26.24 -15.93
N PRO A 42 -6.12 25.87 -16.95
CA PRO A 42 -6.80 24.58 -16.96
C PRO A 42 -5.79 23.44 -16.83
N PRO A 43 -6.13 22.35 -16.11
CA PRO A 43 -5.23 21.22 -15.97
C PRO A 43 -4.91 20.64 -17.36
N PRO A 44 -3.66 20.19 -17.59
CA PRO A 44 -3.31 19.57 -18.85
C PRO A 44 -4.19 18.35 -19.09
N THR A 45 -4.79 18.25 -20.28
CA THR A 45 -5.57 17.10 -20.69
C THR A 45 -4.61 15.92 -20.91
N VAL A 46 -4.69 14.90 -20.06
CA VAL A 46 -3.96 13.65 -20.30
C VAL A 46 -4.66 12.93 -21.45
N ALA A 47 -4.01 12.84 -22.61
CA ALA A 47 -4.52 12.02 -23.69
C ALA A 47 -4.53 10.56 -23.19
N THR A 48 -5.72 10.01 -22.95
CA THR A 48 -5.88 8.56 -22.84
C THR A 48 -5.57 8.00 -24.22
N ASN A 49 -4.30 7.71 -24.48
CA ASN A 49 -3.90 6.81 -25.56
C ASN A 49 -4.41 5.43 -25.19
N GLY A 50 -5.71 5.23 -25.39
CA GLY A 50 -6.33 3.93 -25.53
C GLY A 50 -5.92 3.37 -26.89
N SER A 51 -4.72 2.79 -26.92
CA SER A 51 -4.35 1.76 -27.88
C SER A 51 -3.83 0.60 -27.07
N SER A 52 -4.79 -0.18 -26.56
CA SER A 52 -4.55 -1.57 -26.19
C SER A 52 -3.82 -2.26 -27.35
N GLU A 53 -2.86 -3.14 -27.01
CA GLU A 53 -2.30 -4.23 -27.85
C GLU A 53 -0.93 -4.06 -28.54
N GLU A 54 -0.29 -2.89 -28.63
CA GLU A 54 0.98 -2.79 -29.38
C GLU A 54 2.17 -2.35 -28.49
N GLN A 55 2.90 -3.34 -27.97
CA GLN A 55 4.19 -3.27 -27.25
C GLN A 55 4.22 -2.75 -25.79
N ALA A 56 3.20 -3.04 -24.98
CA ALA A 56 3.47 -3.26 -23.56
C ALA A 56 4.20 -4.61 -23.47
N ALA A 57 5.46 -4.65 -22.98
CA ALA A 57 6.11 -5.93 -22.73
C ALA A 57 5.18 -6.81 -21.88
N SER A 58 4.71 -7.89 -22.47
CA SER A 58 3.76 -8.80 -21.86
C SER A 58 4.46 -9.51 -20.73
N CYS A 59 4.08 -9.20 -19.50
CA CYS A 59 4.38 -10.05 -18.37
C CYS A 59 3.28 -11.12 -18.30
N ASP A 60 3.61 -12.35 -18.66
CA ASP A 60 2.76 -13.53 -18.62
C ASP A 60 3.01 -14.31 -17.32
N LEU A 61 2.00 -14.36 -16.45
CA LEU A 61 2.09 -15.10 -15.18
C LEU A 61 1.83 -16.59 -15.36
N ASP A 62 1.03 -16.99 -16.35
CA ASP A 62 0.63 -18.38 -16.51
C ASP A 62 1.85 -19.25 -16.88
N ALA A 63 2.78 -18.68 -17.67
CA ALA A 63 4.04 -19.30 -18.06
C ALA A 63 4.98 -19.64 -16.88
N ILE A 64 4.88 -18.90 -15.76
CA ILE A 64 5.79 -19.01 -14.61
C ILE A 64 5.08 -19.47 -13.32
N GLN A 65 3.81 -19.83 -13.41
CA GLN A 65 2.97 -20.14 -12.24
C GLN A 65 3.50 -21.33 -11.43
N SER A 66 4.22 -22.25 -12.08
CA SER A 66 4.88 -23.41 -11.48
C SER A 66 6.01 -23.07 -10.52
N ALA A 67 6.55 -21.85 -10.55
CA ALA A 67 7.63 -21.43 -9.64
C ALA A 67 7.13 -21.15 -8.22
N ILE A 68 5.81 -20.98 -8.00
CA ILE A 68 5.26 -20.75 -6.66
C ILE A 68 5.49 -21.99 -5.78
N GLY A 69 6.05 -21.77 -4.59
CA GLY A 69 6.40 -22.80 -3.61
C GLY A 69 7.82 -23.34 -3.75
N GLU A 70 8.49 -23.07 -4.87
CA GLU A 70 9.89 -23.44 -5.06
C GLU A 70 10.82 -22.50 -4.25
N PRO A 71 11.97 -23.00 -3.78
CA PRO A 71 12.99 -22.15 -3.18
C PRO A 71 13.49 -21.15 -4.23
N PHE A 72 13.69 -19.91 -3.80
CA PHE A 72 14.24 -18.87 -4.65
C PHE A 72 15.72 -19.12 -4.92
N ASP A 73 16.11 -18.98 -6.19
CA ASP A 73 17.49 -19.03 -6.64
C ASP A 73 17.74 -17.87 -7.61
N GLU A 74 18.70 -17.02 -7.27
CA GLU A 74 19.11 -15.88 -8.09
C GLU A 74 19.58 -16.30 -9.48
N ALA A 75 20.14 -17.51 -9.62
CA ALA A 75 20.56 -18.05 -10.91
C ALA A 75 19.39 -18.27 -11.88
N ASN A 76 18.17 -18.48 -11.36
CA ASN A 76 16.98 -18.75 -12.16
C ASN A 76 16.19 -17.48 -12.50
N VAL A 77 16.56 -16.31 -11.97
CA VAL A 77 15.81 -15.06 -12.19
C VAL A 77 15.78 -14.68 -13.67
N SER A 78 16.88 -14.85 -14.40
CA SER A 78 16.95 -14.55 -15.84
C SER A 78 16.02 -15.45 -16.66
N GLN A 79 15.89 -16.73 -16.26
CA GLN A 79 14.99 -17.68 -16.87
C GLN A 79 13.53 -17.30 -16.60
N ILE A 80 13.16 -17.05 -15.33
CA ILE A 80 11.81 -16.61 -14.94
C ILE A 80 11.44 -15.29 -15.65
N GLN A 81 12.39 -14.37 -15.77
CA GLN A 81 12.20 -13.13 -16.52
C GLN A 81 11.90 -13.39 -17.99
N SER A 82 12.69 -14.25 -18.64
CA SER A 82 12.51 -14.62 -20.05
C SER A 82 11.17 -15.32 -20.28
N ASP A 83 10.83 -16.29 -19.43
CA ASP A 83 9.63 -17.10 -19.54
C ASP A 83 8.36 -16.27 -19.32
N SER A 84 8.42 -15.30 -18.40
CA SER A 84 7.34 -14.34 -18.21
C SER A 84 7.29 -13.23 -19.28
N GLY A 85 8.33 -13.03 -20.07
CA GLY A 85 8.42 -11.90 -21.01
C GLY A 85 8.58 -10.51 -20.33
N ALA A 86 8.83 -10.46 -19.02
CA ALA A 86 9.00 -9.21 -18.29
C ALA A 86 10.31 -8.50 -18.67
N ARG A 87 10.29 -7.17 -18.80
CA ARG A 87 11.50 -6.37 -19.06
C ARG A 87 12.34 -6.16 -17.82
N GLN A 88 11.72 -6.23 -16.65
CA GLN A 88 12.37 -6.05 -15.35
C GLN A 88 11.80 -7.04 -14.34
N VAL A 89 12.65 -7.44 -13.40
CA VAL A 89 12.24 -8.24 -12.24
C VAL A 89 12.61 -7.48 -10.98
N ARG A 90 11.70 -7.49 -10.00
CA ARG A 90 11.95 -7.05 -8.63
C ARG A 90 11.67 -8.22 -7.69
N VAL A 91 12.62 -8.52 -6.82
CA VAL A 91 12.45 -9.51 -5.76
C VAL A 91 12.11 -8.76 -4.47
N LEU A 92 11.10 -9.22 -3.75
CA LEU A 92 10.61 -8.60 -2.52
C LEU A 92 10.57 -9.65 -1.41
N ARG A 93 11.28 -9.39 -0.32
CA ARG A 93 11.28 -10.20 0.90
C ARG A 93 10.28 -9.64 1.92
N PRO A 94 9.94 -10.42 2.96
CA PRO A 94 9.09 -9.93 4.04
C PRO A 94 9.69 -8.70 4.70
N GLY A 95 8.88 -7.64 4.79
CA GLY A 95 9.30 -6.34 5.35
C GLY A 95 9.96 -5.38 4.35
N ASP A 96 10.21 -5.80 3.11
CA ASP A 96 10.69 -4.88 2.08
C ASP A 96 9.64 -3.81 1.79
N MET A 97 10.09 -2.56 1.78
CA MET A 97 9.23 -1.43 1.45
C MET A 97 9.30 -1.17 -0.06
N ALA A 98 8.17 -1.23 -0.73
CA ALA A 98 8.02 -0.88 -2.13
C ALA A 98 6.87 0.11 -2.32
N THR A 99 7.00 0.98 -3.32
CA THR A 99 5.93 1.88 -3.75
C THR A 99 4.90 1.13 -4.60
N MET A 100 3.65 1.63 -4.60
CA MET A 100 2.57 1.11 -5.45
C MET A 100 2.60 1.73 -6.85
N ASP A 101 3.77 1.75 -7.49
CA ASP A 101 3.92 2.20 -8.87
C ASP A 101 3.53 1.08 -9.83
N HIS A 102 2.54 1.30 -10.68
CA HIS A 102 2.11 0.29 -11.66
C HIS A 102 2.98 0.34 -12.93
N ARG A 103 3.74 -0.72 -13.17
CA ARG A 103 4.65 -0.92 -14.28
C ARG A 103 4.36 -2.27 -14.95
N PRO A 104 3.57 -2.29 -16.05
CA PRO A 104 3.09 -3.53 -16.65
C PRO A 104 4.21 -4.42 -17.21
N ASP A 105 5.41 -3.85 -17.39
CA ASP A 105 6.59 -4.53 -17.90
C ASP A 105 7.49 -5.15 -16.82
N ARG A 106 7.09 -5.07 -15.54
CA ARG A 106 7.84 -5.59 -14.40
C ARG A 106 7.15 -6.80 -13.79
N LEU A 107 7.94 -7.83 -13.51
CA LEU A 107 7.56 -8.94 -12.65
C LEU A 107 8.04 -8.65 -11.21
N ASN A 108 7.16 -8.81 -10.23
CA ASN A 108 7.52 -8.86 -8.82
C ASN A 108 7.47 -10.32 -8.34
N ILE A 109 8.58 -10.78 -7.77
CA ILE A 109 8.70 -12.08 -7.10
C ILE A 109 8.64 -11.80 -5.60
N HIS A 110 7.56 -12.25 -4.95
CA HIS A 110 7.40 -12.15 -3.51
C HIS A 110 7.90 -13.43 -2.86
N LEU A 111 8.79 -13.26 -1.87
CA LEU A 111 9.34 -14.36 -1.10
C LEU A 111 8.72 -14.38 0.30
N ASP A 112 8.60 -15.58 0.85
CA ASP A 112 8.24 -15.79 2.26
C ASP A 112 9.48 -15.69 3.18
N ASP A 113 9.26 -15.90 4.49
CA ASP A 113 10.32 -15.87 5.52
C ASP A 113 11.35 -17.01 5.38
N GLN A 114 11.09 -17.99 4.50
CA GLN A 114 11.93 -19.16 4.25
C GLN A 114 12.61 -19.11 2.88
N ASP A 115 12.60 -17.95 2.22
CA ASP A 115 13.18 -17.77 0.88
C ASP A 115 12.51 -18.63 -0.20
N ARG A 116 11.21 -18.90 -0.07
CA ARG A 116 10.41 -19.57 -1.11
C ARG A 116 9.51 -18.57 -1.82
N ILE A 117 9.25 -18.81 -3.09
CA ILE A 117 8.38 -17.95 -3.90
C ILE A 117 6.94 -18.11 -3.40
N GLU A 118 6.43 -17.10 -2.72
CA GLU A 118 5.05 -17.06 -2.22
C GLU A 118 4.08 -16.59 -3.31
N ALA A 119 4.47 -15.58 -4.08
CA ALA A 119 3.62 -14.99 -5.11
C ALA A 119 4.41 -14.36 -6.26
N LEU A 120 3.77 -14.35 -7.43
CA LEU A 120 4.26 -13.68 -8.64
C LEU A 120 3.22 -12.66 -9.09
N ARG A 121 3.65 -11.43 -9.40
CA ARG A 121 2.76 -10.32 -9.77
C ARG A 121 3.38 -9.45 -10.86
N CYS A 122 2.69 -9.29 -11.98
CA CYS A 122 3.03 -8.29 -12.97
C CYS A 122 2.55 -6.91 -12.51
N GLY A 123 3.42 -5.89 -12.59
CA GLY A 123 3.10 -4.52 -12.16
C GLY A 123 4.21 -3.77 -11.43
#